data_AF-A0A2W5W5P1-F1
#
_entry.id   AF-A0A2W5W5P1-F1
#
_cell.length_a   1.000
_cell.length_b   1.000
_cell.length_c   1.000
_cell.angle_alpha   90.00
_cell.angle_beta   90.00
_cell.angle_gamma   90.00
#
_symmetry.space_group_name_H-M   'P 1'
#
loop_
_entity.id
_entity.type
_entity.pdbx_description
1 polymer ?
#
loop_
_entity_poly.entity_id
_entity_poly.type
_entity_poly.pdbx_seq_one_letter_code
_entity_poly.pdbx_strand_id
1 'polypeptide(L)' 'MMRIALGGIGFFLLLHLCGFREDVGFLSGTVPTTALSLLCGLAYAGSWFFAVLVTPVLLLTALTTRRWPSTPRP' A
#
# COMPACT_ATOMS: atom_id res chain seq x y z
N MET A 1 -9.62 8.78 -5.35
CA MET A 1 -8.64 7.82 -5.92
C MET A 1 -7.21 8.28 -5.74
N MET A 2 -6.77 9.39 -6.36
CA MET A 2 -5.40 9.91 -6.24
C MET A 2 -4.90 10.10 -4.78
N ARG A 3 -5.68 10.75 -3.91
CA ARG A 3 -5.29 10.99 -2.50
C ARG A 3 -5.11 9.70 -1.70
N ILE A 4 -5.94 8.68 -1.97
CA ILE A 4 -5.90 7.39 -1.30
C ILE A 4 -4.65 6.62 -1.74
N ALA A 5 -4.35 6.63 -3.04
CA ALA A 5 -3.13 6.05 -3.60
C ALA A 5 -1.86 6.69 -2.98
N LEU A 6 -1.78 8.02 -2.95
CA LEU A 6 -0.64 8.74 -2.36
C LEU A 6 -0.52 8.50 -0.86
N GLY A 7 -1.65 8.48 -0.13
CA GLY A 7 -1.68 8.17 1.29
C GLY A 7 -1.17 6.77 1.59
N GLY A 8 -1.58 5.77 0.81
CA GLY A 8 -1.11 4.39 0.98
C GLY A 8 0.38 4.22 0.65
N ILE A 9 0.87 4.85 -0.41
CA ILE A 9 2.33 4.89 -0.70
C ILE A 9 3.07 5.57 0.45
N GLY A 10 2.60 6.72 0.92
CA GLY A 10 3.25 7.44 2.02
C GLY A 10 3.29 6.63 3.31
N PHE A 11 2.21 5.92 3.63
CA PHE A 11 2.15 5.01 4.77
C PHE A 11 3.14 3.85 4.62
N PHE A 12 3.15 3.17 3.47
CA PHE A 12 4.13 2.11 3.19
C PHE A 12 5.57 2.62 3.31
N LEU A 13 5.89 3.78 2.74
CA LEU A 13 7.21 4.39 2.82
C LEU A 13 7.62 4.68 4.27
N LEU A 14 6.71 5.21 5.08
CA LEU A 14 6.97 5.46 6.49
C LEU A 14 7.32 4.15 7.22
N LEU A 15 6.52 3.09 7.05
CA LEU A 15 6.81 1.79 7.65
C LEU A 15 8.12 1.19 7.14
N HIS A 16 8.43 1.37 5.85
CA HIS A 16 9.66 0.89 5.23
C HIS A 16 10.91 1.59 5.79
N LEU A 17 10.85 2.91 5.94
CA LEU A 17 11.92 3.72 6.52
C LEU A 17 12.10 3.45 8.02
N CYS A 18 11.02 3.14 8.74
CA CYS A 18 11.08 2.68 10.13
C CYS A 18 11.66 1.27 10.29
N GLY A 19 11.91 0.53 9.20
CA GLY A 19 12.57 -0.77 9.25
C GLY A 19 11.67 -1.97 9.51
N PHE A 20 10.34 -1.81 9.54
CA PHE A 20 9.39 -2.90 9.84
C PHE A 20 9.36 -4.04 8.80
N ARG A 21 10.17 -3.94 7.73
CA ARG A 21 10.48 -5.07 6.85
C ARG A 21 11.13 -6.24 7.60
N GLU A 22 11.79 -5.99 8.73
CA GLU A 22 12.45 -7.04 9.52
C GLU A 22 11.42 -7.87 10.30
N ASP A 23 10.30 -7.24 10.64
CA ASP A 23 9.21 -7.86 11.38
C ASP A 23 8.39 -8.86 10.55
N VAL A 24 8.54 -8.94 9.21
CA VAL A 24 7.81 -9.94 8.40
C VAL A 24 8.43 -11.34 8.43
N GLY A 25 9.55 -11.53 9.15
CA GLY A 25 10.21 -12.83 9.30
C GLY A 25 9.29 -13.93 9.87
N PHE A 26 8.23 -13.55 10.59
CA PHE A 26 7.21 -14.50 11.07
C PHE A 26 6.54 -15.30 9.96
N LEU A 27 6.43 -14.75 8.74
CA LEU A 27 5.83 -15.44 7.60
C LEU A 27 6.62 -16.71 7.22
N SER A 28 7.92 -16.74 7.55
CA SER A 28 8.74 -17.94 7.38
C SER A 28 8.52 -18.99 8.48
N GLY A 29 7.88 -18.64 9.60
CA GLY A 29 7.65 -19.53 10.74
C GLY A 29 8.90 -19.91 11.55
N THR A 30 10.06 -19.34 11.23
CA THR A 30 11.36 -19.71 11.81
C THR A 30 11.92 -18.70 12.80
N VAL A 31 11.28 -17.53 12.91
CA VAL A 31 11.74 -16.42 13.76
C VAL A 31 10.81 -16.29 14.97
N PRO A 32 11.33 -16.19 16.21
CA PRO A 32 10.51 -15.92 17.38
C PRO A 32 9.86 -14.54 17.28
N THR A 33 8.57 -14.46 17.60
CA THR A 33 7.76 -13.25 17.38
C THR A 33 7.10 -12.76 18.65
N THR A 34 7.15 -11.46 18.86
CA THR A 34 6.34 -10.77 19.88
C THR A 34 5.02 -10.29 19.27
N ALA A 35 4.03 -9.96 20.12
CA ALA A 35 2.77 -9.38 19.65
C ALA A 35 2.97 -8.06 18.88
N LEU A 36 3.93 -7.23 19.32
CA LEU A 36 4.26 -5.96 18.67
C LEU A 36 4.91 -6.18 17.30
N SER A 37 5.92 -7.06 17.22
CA SER A 37 6.57 -7.38 15.94
C SER A 37 5.57 -7.99 14.95
N LEU A 38 4.65 -8.84 15.43
CA LEU A 38 3.60 -9.40 14.58
C LEU A 38 2.66 -8.32 14.01
N LEU A 39 2.26 -7.35 14.83
CA LEU A 39 1.44 -6.22 14.36
C LEU A 39 2.19 -5.35 13.35
N CYS A 40 3.45 -5.01 13.62
CA CYS A 40 4.30 -4.22 12.72
C CYS A 40 4.52 -4.95 11.38
N GLY A 41 4.84 -6.23 11.42
CA GLY A 41 5.02 -7.06 10.23
C GLY A 41 3.75 -7.19 9.41
N LEU A 42 2.59 -7.40 10.03
CA LEU A 42 1.29 -7.44 9.34
C LEU A 42 0.94 -6.09 8.70
N ALA A 43 1.14 -4.98 9.43
CA ALA A 43 0.90 -3.64 8.90
C ALA A 43 1.82 -3.35 7.71
N TYR A 44 3.11 -3.71 7.81
CA TYR A 44 4.07 -3.56 6.73
C TYR A 44 3.67 -4.41 5.52
N ALA A 45 3.41 -5.71 5.70
CA ALA A 45 3.01 -6.61 4.62
C ALA A 45 1.71 -6.16 3.93
N GLY A 46 0.70 -5.75 4.71
CA GLY A 46 -0.56 -5.22 4.19
C GLY A 46 -0.36 -3.92 3.40
N SER A 47 0.44 -2.99 3.92
CA SER A 47 0.74 -1.74 3.23
C SER A 47 1.54 -1.96 1.94
N TRP A 48 2.47 -2.92 1.93
CA TRP A 48 3.20 -3.34 0.73
C TRP A 48 2.26 -3.89 -0.32
N PHE A 49 1.33 -4.77 0.06
CA PHE A 49 0.34 -5.35 -0.85
C PHE A 49 -0.56 -4.25 -1.46
N PHE A 50 -0.99 -3.30 -0.63
CA PHE A 50 -1.72 -2.12 -1.09
C PHE A 50 -0.88 -1.26 -2.06
N ALA A 51 0.37 -1.01 -1.75
CA ALA A 51 1.27 -0.20 -2.57
C ALA A 51 1.55 -0.86 -3.94
N VAL A 52 1.75 -2.18 -3.98
CA VAL A 52 2.09 -2.90 -5.21
C VAL A 52 0.86 -3.19 -6.08
N LEU A 53 -0.27 -3.58 -5.49
CA LEU A 53 -1.41 -4.06 -6.27
C LEU A 53 -2.54 -3.03 -6.38
N VAL A 54 -2.94 -2.44 -5.26
CA VAL A 54 -4.10 -1.53 -5.23
C VAL A 54 -3.75 -0.16 -5.81
N THR A 55 -2.56 0.35 -5.49
CA THR A 55 -2.16 1.70 -5.88
C THR A 55 -2.07 1.92 -7.39
N PRO A 56 -1.46 1.03 -8.20
CA PRO A 56 -1.45 1.20 -9.66
C PRO A 56 -2.86 1.27 -10.26
N VAL A 57 -3.80 0.46 -9.76
CA VAL A 57 -5.20 0.47 -10.21
C VAL A 57 -5.86 1.80 -9.86
N LEU A 58 -5.67 2.29 -8.62
CA LEU A 58 -6.20 3.57 -8.16
C LEU A 58 -5.61 4.77 -8.93
N LEU A 59 -4.34 4.71 -9.31
CA LEU A 59 -3.69 5.75 -10.09
C LEU A 59 -4.17 5.75 -11.54
N LEU A 60 -4.23 4.57 -12.19
CA LEU A 60 -4.73 4.43 -13.55
C LEU A 60 -6.17 4.92 -13.66
N THR A 61 -7.04 4.48 -12.75
CA THR A 61 -8.43 4.97 -12.69
C THR A 61 -8.51 6.47 -12.47
N ALA A 62 -7.70 7.04 -11.57
CA ALA A 62 -7.67 8.50 -11.36
C ALA A 62 -7.23 9.28 -12.62
N LEU A 63 -6.31 8.73 -13.40
CA LEU A 63 -5.78 9.36 -14.62
C LEU A 63 -6.77 9.24 -15.79
N THR A 64 -7.41 8.08 -15.97
CA THR A 64 -8.37 7.87 -17.06
C THR A 64 -9.65 8.65 -16.86
N THR A 65 -10.16 8.74 -15.61
CA THR A 65 -11.33 9.57 -15.31
C THR A 65 -11.09 11.05 -15.59
N ARG A 66 -9.87 11.56 -15.37
CA ARG A 66 -9.54 12.97 -15.69
C ARG A 66 -9.39 13.25 -17.18
N ARG A 67 -9.05 12.23 -17.98
CA ARG A 67 -8.80 12.38 -19.42
C ARG A 67 -10.01 12.07 -20.30
N TRP A 68 -11.14 11.64 -19.73
CA TRP A 68 -12.34 11.36 -20.52
C TRP A 68 -13.00 12.68 -20.96
N PRO A 69 -13.05 13.01 -22.27
CA PRO A 69 -13.87 14.10 -22.73
C PRO A 69 -15.33 13.67 -22.54
N SER A 70 -16.05 14.34 -21.64
CA SER A 70 -17.50 14.29 -21.65
C SER A 70 -17.97 14.97 -22.94
N THR A 71 -18.19 14.18 -23.99
CA THR A 71 -18.89 14.65 -25.18
C THR A 71 -20.22 15.26 -24.75
N PRO A 72 -20.56 16.49 -25.19
CA PRO A 72 -21.91 17.01 -25.00
C PRO A 72 -22.87 16.03 -25.67
N ARG A 73 -23.88 15.55 -24.94
CA ARG A 73 -24.99 14.83 -25.59
C ARG A 73 -25.85 15.86 -26.32
N PRO A 74 -26.32 15.55 -27.54
CA PRO A 74 -27.22 16.42 -28.29
C PRO A 74 -28.55 16.64 -27.56
#